data_AF-E2NBH7-F1
#
_entry.id   AF-E2NBH7-F1
#
_cell.length_a   1.000
_cell.length_b   1.000
_cell.length_c   1.000
_cell.angle_alpha   90.00
_cell.angle_beta   90.00
_cell.angle_gamma   90.00
#
_symmetry.space_group_name_H-M   'P 1'
#
loop_
_entity.id
_entity.type
_entity.pdbx_description
1 polymer ?
#
loop_
_entity_poly.entity_id
_entity_poly.type
_entity_poly.pdbx_seq_one_letter_code
_entity_poly.pdbx_strand_id
1 'polypeptide(L)'
;MQKFIRTLFLVLVSIVTANVHSQNITFNHLTTDDGLSQFSVNSLYIDENGILWIATREGLNRYNGNDIQTYKLNKNDPYSLFCNTVLRMAGDQNGKIYLLCTEGVAQFDLTTQRFTTLLQDNINSIYYKSGLFIGKKNEIYRYNEQTDNFDLYYQMAGENIEISCMFEDKGHMWIGTTSEGVFN
;
A
#
# COMPACT_ATOMS: atom_id res chain seq x y z
N MET A 1 -63.64 -2.69 0.37
CA MET A 1 -63.15 -1.34 0.01
C MET A 1 -62.33 -0.68 1.13
N GLN A 2 -62.84 -0.60 2.36
CA GLN A 2 -62.17 0.10 3.49
C GLN A 2 -60.82 -0.50 3.93
N LYS A 3 -60.63 -1.83 3.86
CA LYS A 3 -59.35 -2.49 4.16
C LYS A 3 -58.26 -2.16 3.12
N PHE A 4 -58.63 -2.04 1.85
CA PHE A 4 -57.71 -1.70 0.75
C PHE A 4 -57.17 -0.26 0.89
N ILE A 5 -58.05 0.68 1.25
CA ILE A 5 -57.68 2.08 1.49
C ILE A 5 -56.72 2.21 2.68
N ARG A 6 -56.92 1.43 3.76
CA ARG A 6 -56.01 1.42 4.92
C ARG A 6 -54.63 0.87 4.58
N THR A 7 -54.55 -0.23 3.81
CA THR A 7 -53.27 -0.79 3.37
C THR A 7 -52.52 0.18 2.45
N LEU A 8 -53.23 0.82 1.52
CA LEU A 8 -52.65 1.83 0.63
C LEU A 8 -52.11 3.05 1.40
N PHE A 9 -52.84 3.50 2.43
CA PHE A 9 -52.41 4.60 3.29
C PHE A 9 -51.15 4.25 4.10
N LEU A 10 -51.06 3.03 4.64
CA LEU A 10 -49.87 2.56 5.36
C LEU A 10 -48.63 2.44 4.46
N VAL A 11 -48.79 1.98 3.22
CA VAL A 11 -47.70 1.95 2.22
C VAL A 11 -47.24 3.37 1.87
N LEU A 12 -48.17 4.30 1.64
CA LEU A 12 -47.84 5.71 1.36
C LEU A 12 -47.09 6.38 2.51
N VAL A 13 -47.49 6.15 3.77
CA VAL A 13 -46.78 6.70 4.95
C VAL A 13 -45.35 6.15 5.07
N SER A 14 -45.12 4.88 4.73
CA SER A 14 -43.78 4.27 4.79
C SER A 14 -42.79 4.81 3.74
N ILE A 15 -43.29 5.27 2.59
CA ILE A 15 -42.48 5.87 1.52
C ILE A 15 -42.02 7.29 1.90
N VAL A 16 -42.83 8.02 2.68
CA VAL A 16 -42.54 9.41 3.08
C VAL A 16 -41.49 9.50 4.20
N THR A 17 -41.21 8.42 4.94
CA THR A 17 -40.20 8.39 6.02
C THR A 17 -38.80 7.97 5.57
N ALA A 18 -38.62 7.54 4.32
CA ALA A 18 -37.31 7.17 3.79
C ALA A 18 -36.52 8.42 3.39
N ASN A 19 -36.06 9.20 4.36
CA ASN A 19 -35.04 10.22 4.12
C ASN A 19 -33.71 9.52 3.82
N VAL A 20 -33.48 9.19 2.55
CA VAL A 20 -32.18 8.74 2.08
C VAL A 20 -31.24 9.94 2.16
N HIS A 21 -30.43 9.98 3.21
CA HIS A 21 -29.35 10.95 3.32
C HIS A 21 -28.20 10.46 2.46
N SER A 22 -27.98 11.11 1.32
CA SER A 22 -26.68 10.99 0.65
C SER A 22 -25.63 11.57 1.59
N GLN A 23 -24.54 10.84 1.80
CA GLN A 23 -23.39 11.37 2.51
C GLN A 23 -22.79 12.47 1.62
N ASN A 24 -22.74 13.71 2.08
CA ASN A 24 -21.98 14.76 1.40
C ASN A 24 -20.50 14.52 1.71
N ILE A 25 -19.83 13.75 0.85
CA ILE A 25 -18.40 13.47 0.97
C ILE A 25 -17.65 14.65 0.36
N THR A 26 -16.93 15.40 1.19
CA THR A 26 -15.99 16.44 0.76
C THR A 26 -14.57 15.94 0.90
N PHE A 27 -13.70 16.33 -0.02
CA PHE A 27 -12.29 15.94 -0.03
C PHE A 27 -11.39 17.15 0.10
N ASN A 28 -10.36 17.03 0.92
CA ASN A 28 -9.21 17.92 0.85
C ASN A 28 -8.38 17.52 -0.38
N HIS A 29 -7.89 18.50 -1.12
CA HIS A 29 -7.09 18.29 -2.32
C HIS A 29 -5.65 18.71 -2.04
N LEU A 30 -4.78 17.72 -1.82
CA LEU A 30 -3.35 17.94 -1.62
C LEU A 30 -2.63 17.82 -2.96
N THR A 31 -1.81 18.82 -3.27
CA THR A 31 -1.10 18.98 -4.54
C THR A 31 0.37 19.30 -4.33
N THR A 32 1.10 19.56 -5.41
CA THR A 32 2.48 20.05 -5.32
C THR A 32 2.59 21.42 -4.65
N ASP A 33 1.53 22.23 -4.70
CA ASP A 33 1.51 23.55 -4.04
C ASP A 33 1.45 23.40 -2.51
N ASP A 34 0.95 22.26 -2.02
CA ASP A 34 0.91 21.88 -0.60
C ASP A 34 2.18 21.14 -0.14
N GLY A 35 3.14 20.91 -1.05
CA GLY A 35 4.41 20.25 -0.77
C GLY A 35 4.50 18.78 -1.20
N LEU A 36 3.47 18.22 -1.86
CA LEU A 36 3.56 16.88 -2.45
C LEU A 36 4.63 16.86 -3.53
N SER A 37 5.47 15.83 -3.53
CA SER A 37 6.61 15.79 -4.44
C SER A 37 6.24 15.61 -5.93
N GLN A 38 5.11 14.96 -6.23
CA GLN A 38 4.56 14.77 -7.58
C GLN A 38 3.10 14.27 -7.54
N PHE A 39 2.31 14.58 -8.57
CA PHE A 39 0.85 14.33 -8.62
C PHE A 39 0.43 12.84 -8.73
N SER A 40 1.27 11.96 -9.25
CA SER A 40 0.99 10.54 -9.41
C SER A 40 1.34 9.78 -8.13
N VAL A 41 0.33 9.66 -7.27
CA VAL A 41 0.37 8.82 -6.08
C VAL A 41 0.23 7.35 -6.47
N ASN A 42 1.21 6.53 -6.10
CA ASN A 42 1.23 5.09 -6.40
C ASN A 42 0.74 4.23 -5.23
N SER A 43 0.97 4.68 -3.99
CA SER A 43 0.62 3.93 -2.78
C SER A 43 0.47 4.86 -1.57
N LEU A 44 -0.41 4.48 -0.65
CA LEU A 44 -0.64 5.14 0.62
C LEU A 44 -0.41 4.14 1.75
N TYR A 45 0.16 4.60 2.86
CA TYR A 45 0.37 3.82 4.07
C TYR A 45 0.17 4.70 5.30
N ILE A 46 -0.51 4.19 6.32
CA ILE A 46 -0.62 4.87 7.62
C ILE A 46 0.24 4.09 8.60
N ASP A 47 1.18 4.77 9.24
CA ASP A 47 2.04 4.18 10.26
C ASP A 47 1.35 4.08 11.62
N GLU A 48 2.04 3.46 12.58
CA GLU A 48 1.54 3.25 13.93
C GLU A 48 1.32 4.55 14.73
N ASN A 49 1.86 5.68 14.26
CA ASN A 49 1.67 7.00 14.85
C ASN A 49 0.53 7.79 14.19
N GLY A 50 -0.18 7.18 13.22
CA GLY A 50 -1.26 7.82 12.49
C GLY A 50 -0.78 8.81 11.41
N ILE A 51 0.50 8.76 11.04
CA ILE A 51 1.05 9.61 9.99
C ILE A 51 0.77 8.97 8.62
N LEU A 52 0.33 9.79 7.67
CA LEU A 52 0.09 9.36 6.30
C LEU A 52 1.38 9.43 5.49
N TRP A 53 1.79 8.30 4.94
CA TRP A 53 2.87 8.17 4.00
C TRP A 53 2.31 8.04 2.58
N ILE A 54 2.86 8.82 1.65
CA ILE A 54 2.38 8.94 0.28
C ILE A 54 3.55 8.67 -0.67
N ALA A 55 3.52 7.50 -1.30
CA ALA A 55 4.48 7.11 -2.33
C ALA A 55 4.08 7.71 -3.67
N THR A 56 5.03 8.34 -4.36
CA THR A 56 4.81 8.97 -5.66
C THR A 56 5.83 8.48 -6.68
N ARG A 57 5.73 8.97 -7.93
CA ARG A 57 6.78 8.74 -8.93
C ARG A 57 8.08 9.50 -8.65
N GLU A 58 8.06 10.49 -7.76
CA GLU A 58 9.23 11.32 -7.42
C GLU A 58 9.36 11.48 -5.90
N GLY A 59 9.51 10.37 -5.19
CA GLY A 59 9.85 10.32 -3.78
C GLY A 59 8.71 9.83 -2.87
N LEU A 60 9.07 9.71 -1.60
CA LEU A 60 8.18 9.41 -0.50
C LEU A 60 7.80 10.71 0.21
N ASN A 61 6.53 10.87 0.57
CA ASN A 61 6.06 12.04 1.28
C ASN A 61 5.44 11.63 2.61
N ARG A 62 5.70 12.41 3.66
CA ARG A 62 5.12 12.27 4.99
C ARG A 62 4.15 13.41 5.23
N TYR A 63 2.89 13.10 5.51
CA TYR A 63 1.85 14.07 5.82
C TYR A 63 1.29 13.83 7.22
N ASN A 64 1.41 14.84 8.08
CA ASN A 64 0.97 14.78 9.48
C ASN A 64 -0.40 15.44 9.72
N GLY A 65 -1.11 15.84 8.66
CA GLY A 65 -2.36 16.62 8.74
C GLY A 65 -2.17 18.13 8.51
N ASN A 66 -0.96 18.65 8.67
CA ASN A 66 -0.65 20.08 8.51
C ASN A 66 0.38 20.34 7.40
N ASP A 67 1.49 19.60 7.40
CA ASP A 67 2.60 19.80 6.47
C ASP A 67 3.02 18.51 5.78
N ILE A 68 3.62 18.66 4.59
CA ILE A 68 4.20 17.57 3.81
C ILE A 68 5.72 17.69 3.81
N GLN A 69 6.40 16.63 4.28
CA GLN A 69 7.85 16.48 4.17
C GLN A 69 8.18 15.46 3.08
N THR A 70 9.04 15.84 2.14
CA THR A 70 9.46 14.99 1.02
C THR A 70 10.82 14.33 1.28
N TYR A 71 10.93 13.06 0.93
CA TYR A 71 12.16 12.26 0.92
C TYR A 71 12.44 11.77 -0.52
N LYS A 72 13.65 12.02 -1.01
CA LYS A 72 14.09 11.72 -2.39
C LYS A 72 15.51 11.19 -2.37
N LEU A 73 15.95 10.69 -3.52
CA LEU A 73 17.35 10.39 -3.75
C LEU A 73 18.25 11.61 -3.61
N ASN A 74 19.24 11.48 -2.74
CA ASN A 74 20.34 12.41 -2.61
C ASN A 74 21.67 11.66 -2.74
N LYS A 75 22.37 11.88 -3.86
CA LYS A 75 23.62 11.16 -4.19
C LYS A 75 24.75 11.36 -3.18
N ASN A 76 24.67 12.39 -2.34
CA ASN A 76 25.67 12.70 -1.32
C ASN A 76 25.26 12.20 0.08
N ASP A 77 24.10 11.57 0.22
CA ASP A 77 23.60 11.06 1.49
C ASP A 77 23.30 9.56 1.38
N PRO A 78 24.12 8.69 2.01
CA PRO A 78 23.93 7.25 1.97
C PRO A 78 22.68 6.79 2.73
N TYR A 79 22.06 7.67 3.54
CA TYR A 79 20.83 7.40 4.26
C TYR A 79 19.59 7.96 3.56
N SER A 80 19.73 8.46 2.33
CA SER A 80 18.61 8.87 1.50
C SER A 80 18.04 7.71 0.68
N LEU A 81 16.84 7.90 0.14
CA LEU A 81 16.19 6.89 -0.69
C LEU A 81 17.05 6.62 -1.94
N PHE A 82 17.36 5.38 -2.26
CA PHE A 82 18.22 5.09 -3.42
C PHE A 82 17.52 5.26 -4.79
N CYS A 83 16.19 5.42 -4.79
CA CYS A 83 15.33 5.53 -5.96
C CYS A 83 14.43 6.78 -5.84
N ASN A 84 13.79 7.22 -6.93
CA ASN A 84 12.73 8.25 -6.83
C ASN A 84 11.33 7.68 -7.06
N THR A 85 11.16 6.69 -7.91
CA THR A 85 9.83 6.12 -8.16
C THR A 85 9.51 5.03 -7.13
N VAL A 86 8.63 5.36 -6.18
CA VAL A 86 8.10 4.41 -5.19
C VAL A 86 6.76 3.88 -5.66
N LEU A 87 6.66 2.57 -5.85
CA LEU A 87 5.51 1.89 -6.45
C LEU A 87 4.51 1.37 -5.42
N ARG A 88 5.01 0.78 -4.33
CA ARG A 88 4.20 0.18 -3.25
C ARG A 88 4.91 0.37 -1.92
N MET A 89 4.13 0.38 -0.84
CA MET A 89 4.64 0.35 0.52
C MET A 89 4.02 -0.80 1.30
N ALA A 90 4.80 -1.35 2.21
CA ALA A 90 4.35 -2.26 3.25
C ALA A 90 5.06 -1.85 4.55
N GLY A 91 4.40 -1.90 5.70
CA GLY A 91 5.05 -1.56 6.97
C GLY A 91 4.80 -2.61 8.02
N ASP A 92 5.72 -2.69 8.98
CA ASP A 92 5.68 -3.67 10.06
C ASP A 92 4.76 -3.27 11.23
N GLN A 93 4.19 -2.06 11.19
CA GLN A 93 3.43 -1.46 12.29
C GLN A 93 4.27 -1.31 13.58
N ASN A 94 5.59 -1.28 13.44
CA ASN A 94 6.56 -1.25 14.54
C ASN A 94 7.80 -0.42 14.16
N GLY A 95 7.62 0.67 13.42
CA GLY A 95 8.70 1.62 13.15
C GLY A 95 9.44 1.42 11.82
N LYS A 96 9.08 0.44 10.98
CA LYS A 96 9.69 0.26 9.66
C LYS A 96 8.66 0.33 8.54
N ILE A 97 8.99 1.09 7.51
CA ILE A 97 8.29 1.12 6.22
C ILE A 97 9.21 0.54 5.17
N TYR A 98 8.73 -0.46 4.44
CA TYR A 98 9.39 -1.02 3.29
C TYR A 98 8.78 -0.45 2.01
N LEU A 99 9.65 0.01 1.13
CA LEU A 99 9.29 0.67 -0.12
C LEU A 99 9.73 -0.21 -1.28
N LEU A 100 8.77 -0.60 -2.11
CA LEU A 100 9.07 -1.16 -3.42
C LEU A 100 9.31 -0.02 -4.41
N CYS A 101 10.54 0.12 -4.85
CA CYS A 101 11.00 1.03 -5.89
C CYS A 101 11.02 0.33 -7.26
N THR A 102 11.15 1.12 -8.33
CA THR A 102 11.46 0.57 -9.68
C THR A 102 12.78 -0.19 -9.75
N GLU A 103 13.70 0.09 -8.82
CA GLU A 103 15.06 -0.44 -8.80
C GLU A 103 15.31 -1.43 -7.64
N GLY A 104 14.29 -1.80 -6.88
CA GLY A 104 14.40 -2.76 -5.79
C GLY A 104 13.63 -2.37 -4.52
N VAL A 105 14.14 -2.73 -3.35
CA VAL A 105 13.46 -2.55 -2.07
C VAL A 105 14.29 -1.71 -1.11
N ALA A 106 13.69 -0.65 -0.58
CA ALA A 106 14.24 0.16 0.51
C ALA A 106 13.51 -0.15 1.82
N GLN A 107 14.20 0.02 2.93
CA GLN A 107 13.62 0.17 4.26
C GLN A 107 13.78 1.62 4.69
N PHE A 108 12.75 2.18 5.32
CA PHE A 108 12.79 3.45 6.02
C PHE A 108 12.48 3.21 7.50
N ASP A 109 13.41 3.61 8.36
CA ASP A 109 13.27 3.52 9.81
C ASP A 109 12.69 4.82 10.35
N LEU A 110 11.50 4.73 10.97
CA LEU A 110 10.75 5.89 11.46
C LEU A 110 11.43 6.61 12.63
N THR A 111 12.24 5.90 13.41
CA THR A 111 12.92 6.47 14.59
C THR A 111 14.12 7.31 14.16
N THR A 112 14.94 6.76 13.26
CA THR A 112 16.17 7.39 12.81
C THR A 112 15.95 8.30 11.59
N GLN A 113 14.82 8.17 10.91
CA GLN A 113 14.50 8.80 9.62
C GLN A 113 15.55 8.52 8.55
N ARG A 114 16.05 7.28 8.50
CA ARG A 114 17.09 6.84 7.56
C ARG A 114 16.57 5.76 6.64
N PHE A 115 17.00 5.83 5.39
CA PHE A 115 16.81 4.77 4.42
C PHE A 115 17.96 3.77 4.46
N THR A 116 17.64 2.52 4.15
CA THR A 116 18.60 1.44 3.89
C THR A 116 18.14 0.69 2.64
N THR A 117 19.05 0.45 1.70
CA THR A 117 18.77 -0.38 0.54
C THR A 117 18.82 -1.85 0.97
N LEU A 118 17.71 -2.57 0.91
CA LEU A 118 17.67 -4.00 1.25
C LEU A 118 18.02 -4.87 0.03
N LEU A 119 17.59 -4.47 -1.16
CA LEU A 119 17.80 -5.24 -2.39
C LEU A 119 17.74 -4.32 -3.61
N GLN A 120 18.65 -4.49 -4.57
CA GLN A 120 18.55 -3.88 -5.91
C GLN A 120 18.31 -4.97 -6.95
N ASP A 121 17.06 -5.13 -7.37
CA ASP A 121 16.61 -6.15 -8.32
C ASP A 121 15.24 -5.76 -8.90
N ASN A 122 14.79 -6.45 -9.95
CA ASN A 122 13.45 -6.29 -10.50
C ASN A 122 12.43 -7.07 -9.65
N ILE A 123 11.78 -6.36 -8.73
CA ILE A 123 10.77 -6.90 -7.82
C ILE A 123 9.37 -6.47 -8.25
N ASN A 124 8.45 -7.42 -8.35
CA ASN A 124 7.10 -7.18 -8.86
C ASN A 124 6.12 -6.77 -7.76
N SER A 125 6.28 -7.31 -6.55
CA SER A 125 5.33 -7.09 -5.45
C SER A 125 6.01 -7.15 -4.09
N ILE A 126 5.38 -6.50 -3.11
CA ILE A 126 5.83 -6.43 -1.72
C ILE A 126 4.61 -6.61 -0.80
N TYR A 127 4.80 -7.32 0.31
CA TYR A 127 3.74 -7.55 1.29
C TYR A 127 4.34 -7.73 2.69
N TYR A 128 3.62 -7.29 3.73
CA TYR A 128 4.02 -7.50 5.11
C TYR A 128 2.86 -8.07 5.94
N LYS A 129 3.16 -9.11 6.74
CA LYS A 129 2.25 -9.64 7.76
C LYS A 129 3.00 -10.21 8.97
N SER A 130 3.58 -11.40 8.82
CA SER A 130 4.43 -12.09 9.81
C SER A 130 5.93 -11.92 9.49
N GLY A 131 6.22 -10.99 8.60
CA GLY A 131 7.50 -10.77 7.97
C GLY A 131 7.29 -10.06 6.64
N LEU A 132 8.39 -9.57 6.08
CA LEU A 132 8.42 -8.95 4.76
C LEU A 132 8.54 -10.02 3.68
N PHE A 133 7.63 -10.01 2.73
CA PHE A 133 7.64 -10.85 1.54
C PHE A 133 7.80 -10.00 0.29
N ILE A 134 8.55 -10.51 -0.68
CA ILE A 134 8.67 -9.92 -2.02
C ILE A 134 8.37 -10.97 -3.07
N GLY A 135 7.69 -10.57 -4.14
CA GLY A 135 7.45 -11.39 -5.32
C GLY A 135 8.38 -10.99 -6.45
N LYS A 136 9.07 -11.96 -7.04
CA LYS A 136 9.94 -11.80 -8.20
C LYS A 136 9.61 -12.91 -9.19
N LYS A 137 9.09 -12.57 -10.37
CA LYS A 137 8.57 -13.57 -11.32
C LYS A 137 7.57 -14.51 -10.63
N ASN A 138 7.82 -15.81 -10.66
CA ASN A 138 7.02 -16.86 -10.03
C ASN A 138 7.51 -17.26 -8.63
N GLU A 139 8.45 -16.50 -8.06
CA GLU A 139 9.09 -16.77 -6.78
C GLU A 139 8.65 -15.77 -5.71
N ILE A 140 8.41 -16.28 -4.50
CA ILE A 140 8.19 -15.51 -3.29
C ILE A 140 9.42 -15.67 -2.43
N TYR A 141 9.99 -14.55 -1.99
CA TYR A 141 11.07 -14.52 -1.02
C TYR A 141 10.59 -13.89 0.29
N ARG A 142 11.16 -14.33 1.40
CA ARG A 142 10.93 -13.75 2.73
C ARG A 142 12.22 -13.13 3.24
N TYR A 143 12.12 -11.90 3.74
CA TYR A 143 13.26 -11.23 4.36
C TYR A 143 13.63 -11.90 5.68
N ASN A 144 14.92 -12.13 5.85
CA ASN A 144 15.52 -12.70 7.04
C ASN A 144 16.37 -11.62 7.72
N GLU A 145 15.85 -11.05 8.80
CA GLU A 145 16.51 -9.97 9.52
C GLU A 145 17.84 -10.40 10.18
N GLN A 146 18.06 -11.71 10.38
CA GLN A 146 19.30 -12.21 11.00
C GLN A 146 20.46 -12.23 10.01
N THR A 147 20.16 -12.53 8.74
CA THR A 147 21.16 -12.63 7.67
C THR A 147 21.19 -11.40 6.77
N ASP A 148 20.24 -10.47 6.95
CA ASP A 148 20.01 -9.32 6.08
C ASP A 148 19.86 -9.73 4.61
N ASN A 149 19.06 -10.76 4.36
CA ASN A 149 18.88 -11.34 3.03
C ASN A 149 17.43 -11.76 2.76
N PHE A 150 17.09 -11.92 1.49
CA PHE A 150 15.83 -12.50 1.04
C PHE A 150 16.01 -13.99 0.72
N ASP A 151 15.40 -14.85 1.55
CA ASP A 151 15.46 -16.30 1.38
C ASP A 151 14.25 -16.77 0.54
N LEU A 152 14.46 -17.71 -0.38
CA LEU A 152 13.36 -18.28 -1.18
C LEU A 152 12.35 -18.94 -0.25
N TYR A 153 11.11 -18.48 -0.31
CA TYR A 153 10.02 -18.96 0.53
C TYR A 153 9.14 -19.95 -0.25
N TYR A 154 8.81 -19.62 -1.50
CA TYR A 154 7.97 -20.44 -2.35
C TYR A 154 8.23 -20.16 -3.83
N GLN A 155 8.07 -21.17 -4.68
CA GLN A 155 8.12 -21.02 -6.14
C GLN A 155 6.91 -21.67 -6.77
N MET A 156 6.16 -20.91 -7.56
CA MET A 156 4.97 -21.38 -8.25
C MET A 156 5.35 -22.26 -9.45
N ALA A 157 4.52 -23.26 -9.75
CA ALA A 157 4.68 -24.05 -10.96
C ALA A 157 4.34 -23.20 -12.19
N GLY A 158 5.29 -23.08 -13.13
CA GLY A 158 5.15 -22.30 -14.36
C GLY A 158 6.18 -21.17 -14.46
N GLU A 159 6.84 -21.08 -15.61
CA GLU A 159 7.98 -20.16 -15.81
C GLU A 159 7.57 -18.73 -16.22
N ASN A 160 6.34 -18.56 -16.74
CA ASN A 160 5.83 -17.29 -17.25
C ASN A 160 4.74 -16.69 -16.33
N ILE A 161 4.93 -16.83 -15.02
CA ILE A 161 4.05 -16.26 -14.01
C ILE A 161 4.77 -15.08 -13.37
N GLU A 162 4.09 -13.94 -13.26
CA GLU A 162 4.57 -12.80 -12.48
C GLU A 162 3.60 -12.51 -11.35
N ILE A 163 4.12 -12.54 -10.11
CA ILE A 163 3.35 -12.27 -8.90
C ILE A 163 3.15 -10.76 -8.76
N SER A 164 1.91 -10.31 -8.94
CA SER A 164 1.53 -8.90 -8.93
C SER A 164 1.09 -8.41 -7.56
N CYS A 165 0.56 -9.28 -6.72
CA CYS A 165 0.20 -8.97 -5.34
C CYS A 165 0.14 -10.23 -4.46
N MET A 166 0.27 -10.02 -3.16
CA MET A 166 0.14 -11.06 -2.15
C MET A 166 -0.75 -10.54 -1.01
N PHE A 167 -1.48 -11.43 -0.37
CA PHE A 167 -2.33 -11.11 0.77
C PHE A 167 -2.50 -12.34 1.67
N GLU A 168 -2.33 -12.19 2.98
CA GLU A 168 -2.50 -13.27 3.93
C GLU A 168 -3.73 -13.03 4.84
N ASP A 169 -4.64 -14.00 4.86
CA ASP A 169 -5.74 -14.08 5.82
C ASP A 169 -5.89 -15.50 6.37
N LYS A 170 -6.06 -15.60 7.70
CA LYS A 170 -6.28 -16.87 8.42
C LYS A 170 -5.33 -18.01 8.02
N GLY A 171 -4.05 -17.69 7.87
CA GLY A 171 -2.99 -18.65 7.53
C GLY A 171 -2.97 -19.11 6.07
N HIS A 172 -3.78 -18.49 5.19
CA HIS A 172 -3.72 -18.72 3.75
C HIS A 172 -3.15 -17.51 3.05
N MET A 173 -2.24 -17.76 2.10
CA MET A 173 -1.61 -16.72 1.30
C MET A 173 -2.24 -16.71 -0.09
N TRP A 174 -2.98 -15.66 -0.38
CA TRP A 174 -3.55 -15.36 -1.67
C TRP A 174 -2.51 -14.67 -2.54
N ILE A 175 -2.29 -15.21 -3.74
CA ILE A 175 -1.28 -14.72 -4.68
C ILE A 175 -1.99 -14.33 -5.97
N GLY A 176 -1.99 -13.03 -6.29
CA GLY A 176 -2.44 -12.53 -7.57
C GLY A 176 -1.29 -12.55 -8.58
N THR A 177 -1.59 -12.95 -9.80
CA THR A 177 -0.63 -13.01 -10.90
C THR A 177 -1.11 -12.17 -12.09
N THR A 178 -0.19 -11.79 -12.99
CA THR A 178 -0.54 -11.03 -14.20
C THR A 178 -1.15 -11.87 -15.31
N SER A 179 -0.87 -13.17 -15.34
CA SER A 179 -1.22 -14.08 -16.44
C SER A 179 -2.16 -15.23 -16.06
N GLU A 180 -2.12 -15.71 -14.81
CA GLU A 180 -2.76 -16.98 -14.41
C GLU A 180 -3.84 -16.80 -13.32
N GLY A 181 -4.30 -15.57 -13.07
CA GLY A 181 -5.33 -15.29 -12.08
C GLY A 181 -4.81 -15.34 -10.64
N VAL A 182 -5.53 -16.02 -9.75
CA VAL A 182 -5.30 -16.02 -8.29
C VAL A 182 -5.07 -17.43 -7.76
N PHE A 183 -4.08 -17.59 -6.89
CA PHE A 183 -3.74 -18.81 -6.16
C PHE A 183 -3.96 -18.64 -4.66
N ASN A 184 -4.16 -19.73 -3.92
CA ASN A 184 -4.36 -19.77 -2.47
C ASN A 184 -3.87 -21.10 -1.88
#